data_AF-A0A6U5HKK7-F1
#
_entry.id   AF-A0A6U5HKK7-F1
#
_cell.length_a   1.000
_cell.length_b   1.000
_cell.length_c   1.000
_cell.angle_alpha   90.00
_cell.angle_beta   90.00
_cell.angle_gamma   90.00
#
_symmetry.space_group_name_H-M   'P 1'
#
loop_
_entity.id
_entity.type
_entity.pdbx_description
1 polymer ?
#
loop_
_entity_poly.entity_id
_entity_poly.type
_entity_poly.pdbx_seq_one_letter_code
_entity_poly.pdbx_strand_id
1 'polypeptide(L)'
;MRASFVVAPFSIALVVFWDLLSVQGFVYPGRSRPHRSPTAFRMAQPSSTTKEIYGIPGSGWSSPSWNWGYGVGTGHDCAAICRRKYGSKSSRGELLRQLLLGVVDDSSNNSDDVLNFEEVKLILGLAWQNGRWSGKDGGEGGYSEVLQRMADAQRYEVGPDCEALFVKDMAERYHLLKPDVADAQEMKGCCEADQNVQVSKLKCAGLVLKSMGFLEDGL
;
A
#
# COMPACT_ATOMS: atom_id res chain seq x y z
N MET A 1 8.72 -58.39 -0.29
CA MET A 1 9.25 -57.05 -0.63
C MET A 1 8.39 -56.03 0.09
N ARG A 2 8.86 -55.45 1.19
CA ARG A 2 8.14 -54.44 1.98
C ARG A 2 8.72 -53.07 1.64
N ALA A 3 7.91 -52.22 1.04
CA ALA A 3 8.26 -50.83 0.73
C ALA A 3 8.03 -49.98 1.98
N SER A 4 9.11 -49.43 2.54
CA SER A 4 9.07 -48.46 3.62
C SER A 4 8.81 -47.07 3.04
N PHE A 5 7.66 -46.48 3.36
CA PHE A 5 7.38 -45.07 3.11
C PHE A 5 8.10 -44.23 4.17
N VAL A 6 9.07 -43.43 3.72
CA VAL A 6 9.72 -42.41 4.57
C VAL A 6 8.86 -41.15 4.50
N VAL A 7 8.19 -40.85 5.60
CA VAL A 7 7.48 -39.58 5.80
C VAL A 7 8.50 -38.54 6.24
N ALA A 8 8.73 -37.52 5.40
CA ALA A 8 9.57 -36.39 5.74
C ALA A 8 8.84 -35.45 6.73
N PRO A 9 9.54 -34.89 7.73
CA PRO A 9 8.94 -33.94 8.65
C PRO A 9 8.75 -32.58 7.98
N PHE A 10 7.53 -32.04 8.09
CA PHE A 10 7.22 -30.64 7.78
C PHE A 10 7.98 -29.74 8.75
N SER A 11 8.94 -28.97 8.24
CA SER A 11 9.56 -27.86 8.96
C SER A 11 8.55 -26.71 9.07
N ILE A 12 8.08 -26.46 10.29
CA ILE A 12 7.40 -25.23 10.67
C ILE A 12 8.43 -24.10 10.64
N ALA A 13 8.41 -23.28 9.59
CA ALA A 13 9.19 -22.05 9.54
C ALA A 13 8.59 -21.06 10.56
N LEU A 14 9.35 -20.85 11.63
CA LEU A 14 9.11 -19.89 12.68
C LEU A 14 9.04 -18.47 12.08
N VAL A 15 7.92 -17.78 12.30
CA VAL A 15 7.77 -16.33 12.08
C VAL A 15 8.61 -15.61 13.15
N VAL A 16 9.80 -15.18 12.75
CA VAL A 16 10.80 -14.43 13.53
C VAL A 16 11.27 -13.34 12.56
N PHE A 17 11.38 -12.06 12.85
CA PHE A 17 11.16 -11.23 14.04
C PHE A 17 11.42 -9.81 13.50
N TRP A 18 10.50 -8.89 13.72
CA TRP A 18 10.60 -7.53 13.22
C TRP A 18 11.46 -6.70 14.16
N ASP A 19 12.78 -6.92 14.15
CA ASP A 19 13.72 -6.13 14.94
C ASP A 19 15.12 -6.25 14.36
N LEU A 20 15.41 -5.46 13.32
CA LEU A 20 16.76 -5.00 12.98
C LEU A 20 16.66 -4.03 11.81
N LEU A 21 16.36 -2.77 12.12
CA LEU A 21 16.95 -1.58 11.49
C LEU A 21 16.56 -0.36 12.36
N SER A 22 17.25 -0.25 13.49
CA SER A 22 17.36 1.01 14.24
C SER A 22 18.84 1.37 14.33
N VAL A 23 19.11 2.67 14.23
CA VAL A 23 20.36 3.36 14.60
C VAL A 23 21.48 3.44 13.55
N GLN A 24 21.41 4.48 12.71
CA GLN A 24 22.54 5.38 12.43
C GLN A 24 21.95 6.81 12.44
N GLY A 25 22.15 7.65 13.45
CA GLY A 25 23.42 8.32 13.76
C GLY A 25 23.33 9.79 13.35
N PHE A 26 22.43 10.58 13.95
CA PHE A 26 22.34 12.02 13.72
C PHE A 26 22.99 12.80 14.85
N VAL A 27 24.11 13.47 14.53
CA VAL A 27 24.80 14.44 15.38
C VAL A 27 24.06 15.78 15.27
N TYR A 28 23.56 16.32 16.39
CA TYR A 28 22.95 17.65 16.45
C TYR A 28 24.00 18.71 16.79
N PRO A 29 24.28 19.70 15.92
CA PRO A 29 24.90 20.95 16.35
C PRO A 29 23.86 21.86 17.02
N GLY A 30 24.21 22.37 18.21
CA GLY A 30 23.37 23.28 18.99
C GLY A 30 23.01 24.57 18.25
N ARG A 31 21.78 25.04 18.45
CA ARG A 31 21.31 26.35 17.99
C ARG A 31 20.54 27.09 19.09
N SER A 32 20.97 28.34 19.28
CA SER A 32 20.51 29.34 20.24
C SER A 32 19.03 29.69 20.07
N ARG A 33 18.35 29.94 21.20
CA ARG A 33 16.92 30.28 21.29
C ARG A 33 16.63 31.72 20.81
N PRO A 34 15.72 31.93 19.85
CA PRO A 34 15.09 33.23 19.61
C PRO A 34 13.78 33.39 20.40
N HIS A 35 13.48 34.67 20.65
CA HIS A 35 12.40 35.23 21.46
C HIS A 35 10.99 34.76 21.03
N ARG A 36 10.15 34.38 22.00
CA ARG A 36 8.71 34.10 21.83
C ARG A 36 7.94 35.40 21.61
N SER A 37 7.23 35.51 20.49
CA SER A 37 6.06 36.40 20.33
C SER A 37 4.78 35.59 20.57
N PRO A 38 3.69 36.18 21.08
CA PRO A 38 2.43 35.47 21.33
C PRO A 38 1.75 35.16 19.99
N THR A 39 1.72 33.87 19.62
CA THR A 39 1.01 33.37 18.44
C THR A 39 -0.49 33.43 18.71
N ALA A 40 -1.23 34.17 17.90
CA ALA A 40 -2.67 34.06 17.84
C ALA A 40 -3.05 32.62 17.47
N PHE A 41 -3.89 31.98 18.30
CA PHE A 41 -4.48 30.67 18.02
C PHE A 41 -5.41 30.80 16.81
N ARG A 42 -4.86 30.61 15.61
CA ARG A 42 -5.65 30.38 14.41
C ARG A 42 -6.17 28.95 14.52
N MET A 43 -7.41 28.78 14.98
CA MET A 43 -8.10 27.49 14.87
C MET A 43 -8.18 27.14 13.39
N ALA A 44 -7.35 26.20 12.94
CA ALA A 44 -7.43 25.66 11.60
C ALA A 44 -8.81 25.02 11.47
N GLN A 45 -9.62 25.53 10.51
CA GLN A 45 -10.81 24.82 10.10
C GLN A 45 -10.39 23.44 9.56
N PRO A 46 -10.96 22.33 10.06
CA PRO A 46 -10.70 21.01 9.50
C PRO A 46 -11.39 20.93 8.13
N SER A 47 -10.69 21.35 7.07
CA SER A 47 -11.23 21.36 5.70
C SER A 47 -10.58 20.31 4.79
N SER A 48 -10.18 19.18 5.35
CA SER A 48 -9.91 17.97 4.57
C SER A 48 -10.68 16.84 5.23
N THR A 49 -11.58 16.20 4.49
CA THR A 49 -12.17 14.91 4.86
C THR A 49 -11.04 13.99 5.31
N THR A 50 -11.01 13.69 6.61
CA THR A 50 -9.97 12.82 7.18
C THR A 50 -10.07 11.48 6.47
N LYS A 51 -9.01 11.11 5.76
CA LYS A 51 -8.91 9.80 5.14
C LYS A 51 -8.88 8.74 6.24
N GLU A 52 -9.74 7.76 6.13
CA GLU A 52 -9.85 6.64 7.06
C GLU A 52 -9.63 5.33 6.31
N ILE A 53 -9.05 4.36 6.99
CA ILE A 53 -8.78 3.00 6.53
C ILE A 53 -9.53 2.09 7.50
N TYR A 54 -10.44 1.25 6.98
CA TYR A 54 -11.33 0.40 7.78
C TYR A 54 -12.18 1.16 8.82
N GLY A 55 -12.55 2.41 8.53
CA GLY A 55 -13.33 3.27 9.43
C GLY A 55 -12.61 3.66 10.73
N ILE A 56 -11.27 3.57 10.76
CA ILE A 56 -10.48 4.00 11.92
C ILE A 56 -10.16 5.49 11.79
N PRO A 57 -10.57 6.36 12.73
CA PRO A 57 -10.25 7.78 12.67
C PRO A 57 -8.74 8.05 12.71
N GLY A 58 -8.27 8.97 11.87
CA GLY A 58 -6.85 9.32 11.80
C GLY A 58 -5.96 8.16 11.34
N SER A 59 -6.46 7.31 10.44
CA SER A 59 -5.67 6.21 9.86
C SER A 59 -5.21 6.48 8.42
N GLY A 60 -5.47 7.66 7.86
CA GLY A 60 -4.87 8.06 6.58
C GLY A 60 -3.34 8.17 6.65
N TRP A 61 -2.68 8.03 5.49
CA TRP A 61 -1.22 8.03 5.38
C TRP A 61 -0.55 9.30 5.92
N SER A 62 -1.22 10.46 5.86
CA SER A 62 -0.74 11.74 6.38
C SER A 62 -1.08 12.00 7.84
N SER A 63 -1.74 11.04 8.51
CA SER A 63 -2.12 11.19 9.91
C SER A 63 -0.91 11.18 10.84
N PRO A 64 -0.85 12.04 11.87
CA PRO A 64 0.21 11.99 12.88
C PRO A 64 0.25 10.68 13.69
N SER A 65 -0.86 9.95 13.75
CA SER A 65 -0.92 8.63 14.40
C SER A 65 -0.53 7.47 13.47
N TRP A 66 -0.33 7.75 12.18
CA TRP A 66 0.13 6.77 11.20
C TRP A 66 1.63 6.53 11.35
N ASN A 67 2.01 5.34 11.81
CA ASN A 67 3.40 4.94 11.99
C ASN A 67 3.70 3.71 11.12
N TRP A 68 3.86 3.93 9.81
CA TRP A 68 4.20 2.85 8.88
C TRP A 68 5.51 2.15 9.28
N GLY A 69 5.51 0.81 9.30
CA GLY A 69 6.69 0.01 9.63
C GLY A 69 6.98 -0.16 11.13
N TYR A 70 6.22 0.47 12.02
CA TYR A 70 6.35 0.33 13.47
C TYR A 70 5.37 -0.71 14.03
N GLY A 71 5.71 -1.28 15.20
CA GLY A 71 4.86 -2.24 15.92
C GLY A 71 3.67 -1.62 16.69
N VAL A 72 3.42 -0.31 16.52
CA VAL A 72 2.38 0.46 17.23
C VAL A 72 1.83 1.56 16.33
N GLY A 73 0.62 2.05 16.64
CA GLY A 73 -0.05 3.14 15.91
C GLY A 73 -1.07 2.67 14.89
N THR A 74 -1.81 3.59 14.27
CA THR A 74 -2.95 3.25 13.41
C THR A 74 -2.53 2.45 12.18
N GLY A 75 -1.31 2.65 11.67
CA GLY A 75 -0.76 1.85 10.58
C GLY A 75 -0.60 0.36 10.93
N HIS A 76 -0.14 0.05 12.16
CA HIS A 76 -0.03 -1.31 12.65
C HIS A 76 -1.41 -1.99 12.75
N ASP A 77 -2.37 -1.28 13.36
CA ASP A 77 -3.73 -1.78 13.58
C ASP A 77 -4.45 -2.04 12.25
N CYS A 78 -4.34 -1.11 11.30
CA CYS A 78 -4.89 -1.27 9.96
C CYS A 78 -4.23 -2.44 9.22
N ALA A 79 -2.91 -2.60 9.30
CA ALA A 79 -2.22 -3.74 8.69
C ALA A 79 -2.69 -5.08 9.28
N ALA A 80 -2.96 -5.15 10.58
CA ALA A 80 -3.51 -6.35 11.21
C ALA A 80 -4.92 -6.67 10.71
N ILE A 81 -5.78 -5.66 10.54
CA ILE A 81 -7.12 -5.83 9.93
C ILE A 81 -6.99 -6.31 8.48
N CYS A 82 -6.13 -5.67 7.70
CA CYS A 82 -5.88 -5.99 6.29
C CYS A 82 -5.49 -7.46 6.10
N ARG A 83 -4.50 -7.94 6.87
CA ARG A 83 -4.04 -9.33 6.83
C ARG A 83 -5.14 -10.33 7.19
N ARG A 84 -6.02 -10.01 8.15
CA ARG A 84 -7.17 -10.84 8.49
C ARG A 84 -8.20 -10.87 7.35
N LYS A 85 -8.56 -9.70 6.81
CA LYS A 85 -9.55 -9.54 5.72
C LYS A 85 -9.13 -10.32 4.46
N TYR A 86 -7.85 -10.26 4.10
CA TYR A 86 -7.29 -10.88 2.89
C TYR A 86 -6.47 -12.15 3.15
N GLY A 87 -6.69 -12.80 4.30
CA GLY A 87 -5.99 -14.05 4.66
C GLY A 87 -6.34 -15.24 3.76
N SER A 88 -7.53 -15.23 3.12
CA SER A 88 -7.98 -16.33 2.25
C SER A 88 -7.72 -16.05 0.77
N LYS A 89 -7.40 -17.09 -0.01
CA LYS A 89 -7.27 -16.98 -1.47
C LYS A 89 -8.55 -16.48 -2.15
N SER A 90 -9.71 -16.87 -1.62
CA SER A 90 -11.02 -16.42 -2.10
C SER A 90 -11.19 -14.91 -1.97
N SER A 91 -10.94 -14.35 -0.77
CA SER A 91 -11.06 -12.90 -0.54
C SER A 91 -10.04 -12.08 -1.34
N ARG A 92 -8.84 -12.63 -1.60
CA ARG A 92 -7.86 -12.01 -2.51
C ARG A 92 -8.29 -12.04 -3.97
N GLY A 93 -8.87 -13.15 -4.43
CA GLY A 93 -9.41 -13.28 -5.78
C GLY A 93 -10.54 -12.30 -6.04
N GLU A 94 -11.42 -12.14 -5.07
CA GLU A 94 -12.53 -11.18 -5.16
C GLU A 94 -12.02 -9.73 -5.22
N LEU A 95 -11.06 -9.36 -4.35
CA LEU A 95 -10.43 -8.05 -4.42
C LEU A 95 -9.78 -7.79 -5.79
N LEU A 96 -8.98 -8.74 -6.30
CA LEU A 96 -8.33 -8.59 -7.61
C LEU A 96 -9.36 -8.41 -8.73
N ARG A 97 -10.45 -9.17 -8.70
CA ARG A 97 -11.54 -9.05 -9.66
C ARG A 97 -12.15 -7.64 -9.65
N GLN A 98 -12.45 -7.11 -8.45
CA GLN A 98 -13.02 -5.76 -8.31
C GLN A 98 -12.07 -4.67 -8.80
N LEU A 99 -10.77 -4.77 -8.45
CA LEU A 99 -9.74 -3.83 -8.89
C LEU A 99 -9.55 -3.82 -10.41
N LEU A 100 -9.46 -5.00 -11.04
CA LEU A 100 -9.24 -5.11 -12.49
C LEU A 100 -10.45 -4.67 -13.32
N LEU A 101 -11.66 -4.88 -12.81
CA LEU A 101 -12.89 -4.36 -13.42
C LEU A 101 -13.06 -2.84 -13.19
N GLY A 102 -12.30 -2.25 -12.27
CA GLY A 102 -12.42 -0.84 -11.92
C GLY A 102 -13.80 -0.47 -11.41
N VAL A 103 -14.44 -1.37 -10.66
CA VAL A 103 -15.78 -1.14 -10.10
C VAL A 103 -15.67 -0.06 -9.04
N VAL A 104 -16.05 1.16 -9.41
CA VAL A 104 -16.33 2.26 -8.50
C VAL A 104 -17.84 2.26 -8.33
N ASP A 105 -18.34 1.62 -7.27
CA ASP A 105 -19.79 1.58 -7.06
C ASP A 105 -20.27 2.92 -6.48
N ASP A 106 -20.55 3.88 -7.34
CA ASP A 106 -21.12 5.18 -6.96
C ASP A 106 -22.61 5.07 -6.54
N SER A 107 -23.23 3.90 -6.70
CA SER A 107 -24.69 3.71 -6.59
C SER A 107 -25.15 2.90 -5.38
N SER A 108 -24.25 2.26 -4.63
CA SER A 108 -24.64 1.50 -3.45
C SER A 108 -24.88 2.43 -2.25
N ASN A 109 -26.14 2.48 -1.81
CA ASN A 109 -26.50 3.08 -0.51
C ASN A 109 -25.92 2.31 0.69
N ASN A 110 -25.24 1.17 0.45
CA ASN A 110 -24.43 0.47 1.44
C ASN A 110 -22.98 0.92 1.27
N SER A 111 -22.54 1.83 2.13
CA SER A 111 -21.16 2.33 2.23
C SER A 111 -20.10 1.24 2.42
N ASP A 112 -20.51 0.02 2.73
CA ASP A 112 -19.62 -1.09 3.08
C ASP A 112 -19.00 -1.81 1.86
N ASP A 113 -19.54 -1.62 0.64
CA ASP A 113 -19.09 -2.36 -0.56
C ASP A 113 -18.20 -1.54 -1.52
N VAL A 114 -18.03 -0.24 -1.25
CA VAL A 114 -17.16 0.63 -2.06
C VAL A 114 -15.71 0.43 -1.63
N LEU A 115 -14.85 0.05 -2.59
CA LEU A 115 -13.41 -0.07 -2.33
C LEU A 115 -12.80 1.29 -2.01
N ASN A 116 -12.48 1.49 -0.73
CA ASN A 116 -11.74 2.64 -0.27
C ASN A 116 -10.29 2.59 -0.78
N PHE A 117 -9.89 3.60 -1.55
CA PHE A 117 -8.56 3.63 -2.16
C PHE A 117 -7.41 3.70 -1.14
N GLU A 118 -7.66 4.22 0.06
CA GLU A 118 -6.67 4.22 1.15
C GLU A 118 -6.40 2.79 1.66
N GLU A 119 -7.40 1.91 1.65
CA GLU A 119 -7.23 0.48 1.92
C GLU A 119 -6.42 -0.21 0.81
N VAL A 120 -6.66 0.15 -0.45
CA VAL A 120 -5.89 -0.38 -1.61
C VAL A 120 -4.42 -0.01 -1.51
N LYS A 121 -4.12 1.25 -1.14
CA LYS A 121 -2.76 1.71 -0.85
C LYS A 121 -2.10 0.90 0.26
N LEU A 122 -2.82 0.60 1.35
CA LEU A 122 -2.32 -0.27 2.41
C LEU A 122 -2.01 -1.69 1.91
N ILE A 123 -2.92 -2.30 1.13
CA ILE A 123 -2.72 -3.64 0.55
C ILE A 123 -1.47 -3.66 -0.33
N LEU A 124 -1.30 -2.67 -1.20
CA LEU A 124 -0.10 -2.52 -2.03
C LEU A 124 1.17 -2.39 -1.20
N GLY A 125 1.16 -1.53 -0.17
CA GLY A 125 2.32 -1.34 0.70
C GLY A 125 2.75 -2.63 1.41
N LEU A 126 1.79 -3.42 1.87
CA LEU A 126 2.05 -4.73 2.47
C LEU A 126 2.56 -5.74 1.44
N ALA A 127 1.98 -5.77 0.24
CA ALA A 127 2.42 -6.65 -0.84
C ALA A 127 3.86 -6.31 -1.28
N TRP A 128 4.23 -5.03 -1.41
CA TRP A 128 5.59 -4.60 -1.72
C TRP A 128 6.58 -5.00 -0.63
N GLN A 129 6.18 -4.86 0.63
CA GLN A 129 7.01 -5.28 1.75
C GLN A 129 7.27 -6.79 1.75
N ASN A 130 6.24 -7.60 1.47
CA ASN A 130 6.38 -9.04 1.35
C ASN A 130 7.24 -9.44 0.13
N GLY A 131 6.98 -8.78 -1.01
CA GLY A 131 7.67 -8.99 -2.28
C GLY A 131 9.16 -8.70 -2.24
N ARG A 132 9.62 -7.81 -1.35
CA ARG A 132 11.04 -7.45 -1.19
C ARG A 132 11.96 -8.66 -0.98
N TRP A 133 11.52 -9.67 -0.22
CA TRP A 133 12.32 -10.86 0.08
C TRP A 133 12.46 -11.81 -1.12
N SER A 134 11.53 -11.74 -2.07
CA SER A 134 11.51 -12.58 -3.26
C SER A 134 11.91 -11.82 -4.53
N GLY A 135 12.17 -10.52 -4.45
CA GLY A 135 12.40 -9.63 -5.59
C GLY A 135 11.14 -9.35 -6.42
N LYS A 136 9.95 -9.76 -5.94
CA LYS A 136 8.66 -9.51 -6.61
C LYS A 136 8.18 -8.07 -6.45
N ASP A 137 8.87 -7.24 -5.67
CA ASP A 137 8.66 -5.79 -5.62
C ASP A 137 9.39 -5.03 -6.76
N GLY A 138 10.02 -5.75 -7.69
CA GLY A 138 10.78 -5.17 -8.80
C GLY A 138 12.25 -4.88 -8.50
N GLY A 139 12.72 -5.11 -7.27
CA GLY A 139 14.12 -4.92 -6.89
C GLY A 139 14.55 -3.44 -6.83
N GLU A 140 15.79 -3.17 -7.24
CA GLU A 140 16.35 -1.81 -7.27
C GLU A 140 15.56 -0.91 -8.23
N GLY A 141 15.14 0.28 -7.77
CA GLY A 141 14.24 1.16 -8.53
C GLY A 141 12.78 0.71 -8.57
N GLY A 142 12.44 -0.39 -7.89
CA GLY A 142 11.11 -0.97 -7.85
C GLY A 142 10.11 -0.23 -6.96
N TYR A 143 9.11 -0.97 -6.48
CA TYR A 143 8.00 -0.42 -5.72
C TYR A 143 8.35 -0.04 -4.28
N SER A 144 9.52 -0.43 -3.77
CA SER A 144 10.04 0.06 -2.50
C SER A 144 10.22 1.59 -2.47
N GLU A 145 10.54 2.21 -3.61
CA GLU A 145 10.59 3.67 -3.72
C GLU A 145 9.20 4.32 -3.67
N VAL A 146 8.21 3.70 -4.32
CA VAL A 146 6.81 4.15 -4.28
C VAL A 146 6.29 4.05 -2.85
N LEU A 147 6.60 2.95 -2.16
CA LEU A 147 6.28 2.77 -0.75
C LEU A 147 6.89 3.86 0.12
N GLN A 148 8.16 4.19 -0.09
CA GLN A 148 8.81 5.26 0.67
C GLN A 148 8.09 6.60 0.46
N ARG A 149 7.76 6.95 -0.79
CA ARG A 149 7.01 8.18 -1.10
C ARG A 149 5.59 8.20 -0.52
N MET A 150 4.94 7.04 -0.40
CA MET A 150 3.67 6.90 0.31
C MET A 150 3.84 7.12 1.82
N ALA A 151 4.87 6.53 2.42
CA ALA A 151 5.18 6.69 3.84
C ALA A 151 5.55 8.14 4.20
N ASP A 152 6.19 8.87 3.28
CA ASP A 152 6.48 10.30 3.44
C ASP A 152 5.20 11.17 3.41
N ALA A 153 4.07 10.62 2.94
CA ALA A 153 2.73 11.19 2.97
C ALA A 153 2.59 12.61 2.39
N GLN A 154 3.40 12.92 1.38
CA GLN A 154 3.34 14.21 0.67
C GLN A 154 2.83 14.03 -0.75
N ARG A 155 3.57 13.29 -1.58
CA ARG A 155 3.36 13.21 -3.04
C ARG A 155 1.97 12.71 -3.45
N TYR A 156 1.43 11.73 -2.73
CA TYR A 156 0.16 11.08 -3.07
C TYR A 156 -1.02 11.51 -2.17
N GLU A 157 -0.77 12.48 -1.28
CA GLU A 157 -1.76 12.96 -0.32
C GLU A 157 -2.13 14.44 -0.53
N VAL A 158 -1.21 15.22 -1.11
CA VAL A 158 -1.35 16.67 -1.22
C VAL A 158 -1.36 17.11 -2.69
N GLY A 159 -2.35 17.92 -3.07
CA GLY A 159 -2.45 18.54 -4.39
C GLY A 159 -3.48 17.88 -5.31
N PRO A 160 -3.86 18.56 -6.41
CA PRO A 160 -4.93 18.10 -7.32
C PRO A 160 -4.55 16.86 -8.13
N ASP A 161 -3.26 16.64 -8.37
CA ASP A 161 -2.76 15.58 -9.25
C ASP A 161 -2.24 14.35 -8.48
N CYS A 162 -2.45 14.28 -7.17
CA CYS A 162 -1.80 13.30 -6.31
C CYS A 162 -2.12 11.84 -6.70
N GLU A 163 -3.36 11.56 -7.13
CA GLU A 163 -3.77 10.24 -7.62
C GLU A 163 -3.19 9.92 -9.00
N ALA A 164 -3.10 10.90 -9.89
CA ALA A 164 -2.48 10.74 -11.21
C ALA A 164 -0.97 10.48 -11.07
N LEU A 165 -0.30 11.15 -10.13
CA LEU A 165 1.11 10.88 -9.80
C LEU A 165 1.31 9.46 -9.27
N PHE A 166 0.35 8.94 -8.50
CA PHE A 166 0.41 7.56 -8.01
C PHE A 166 0.32 6.54 -9.16
N VAL A 167 -0.66 6.73 -10.06
CA VAL A 167 -0.83 5.90 -11.28
C VAL A 167 0.44 5.92 -12.13
N LYS A 168 0.97 7.13 -12.39
CA LYS A 168 2.19 7.32 -13.18
C LYS A 168 3.37 6.57 -12.59
N ASP A 169 3.65 6.77 -11.30
CA ASP A 169 4.80 6.14 -10.64
C ASP A 169 4.70 4.61 -10.61
N MET A 170 3.49 4.05 -10.47
CA MET A 170 3.25 2.60 -10.57
C MET A 170 3.51 2.09 -12.00
N ALA A 171 2.91 2.74 -13.00
CA ALA A 171 3.02 2.29 -14.39
C ALA A 171 4.46 2.36 -14.92
N GLU A 172 5.21 3.41 -14.56
CA GLU A 172 6.63 3.56 -14.91
C GLU A 172 7.47 2.35 -14.46
N ARG A 173 7.13 1.74 -13.31
CA ARG A 173 7.85 0.61 -12.69
C ARG A 173 7.29 -0.76 -13.07
N TYR A 174 6.14 -0.81 -13.74
CA TYR A 174 5.43 -2.08 -13.97
C TYR A 174 6.24 -3.10 -14.77
N HIS A 175 7.08 -2.65 -15.70
CA HIS A 175 7.97 -3.50 -16.47
C HIS A 175 8.97 -4.30 -15.61
N LEU A 176 9.31 -3.83 -14.41
CA LEU A 176 10.20 -4.51 -13.47
C LEU A 176 9.60 -5.80 -12.91
N LEU A 177 8.27 -5.93 -12.92
CA LEU A 177 7.56 -7.14 -12.50
C LEU A 177 7.53 -8.23 -13.58
N LYS A 178 8.11 -7.96 -14.76
CA LYS A 178 8.09 -8.86 -15.93
C LYS A 178 6.66 -9.34 -16.27
N PRO A 179 5.69 -8.41 -16.42
CA PRO A 179 4.32 -8.77 -16.76
C PRO A 179 4.25 -9.44 -18.14
N ASP A 180 3.16 -10.17 -18.39
CA ASP A 180 2.88 -10.64 -19.74
C ASP A 180 2.52 -9.48 -20.68
N VAL A 181 2.48 -9.77 -21.98
CA VAL A 181 2.25 -8.74 -23.02
C VAL A 181 0.87 -8.09 -22.88
N ALA A 182 -0.15 -8.86 -22.49
CA ALA A 182 -1.52 -8.38 -22.36
C ALA A 182 -1.63 -7.41 -21.18
N ASP A 183 -1.11 -7.81 -20.02
CA ASP A 183 -1.07 -7.00 -18.80
C ASP A 183 -0.23 -5.72 -19.02
N ALA A 184 0.90 -5.82 -19.72
CA ALA A 184 1.73 -4.66 -20.05
C ALA A 184 1.00 -3.66 -20.97
N GLN A 185 0.17 -4.15 -21.91
CA GLN A 185 -0.67 -3.30 -22.74
C GLN A 185 -1.80 -2.65 -21.93
N GLU A 186 -2.40 -3.40 -21.02
CA GLU A 186 -3.46 -2.91 -20.14
C GLU A 186 -2.95 -1.81 -19.18
N MET A 187 -1.74 -1.97 -18.63
CA MET A 187 -1.08 -0.93 -17.81
C MET A 187 -0.82 0.35 -18.61
N LYS A 188 -0.39 0.24 -19.88
CA LYS A 188 -0.19 1.41 -20.75
C LYS A 188 -1.49 2.17 -20.96
N GLY A 189 -2.59 1.46 -21.17
CA GLY A 189 -3.93 2.06 -21.29
C GLY A 189 -4.28 2.92 -20.07
N CYS A 190 -3.97 2.46 -18.86
CA CYS A 190 -4.29 3.20 -17.63
C CYS A 190 -3.62 4.59 -17.52
N CYS A 191 -2.57 4.85 -18.31
CA CYS A 191 -1.83 6.12 -18.32
C CYS A 191 -2.32 7.13 -19.37
N GLU A 192 -3.29 6.77 -20.20
CA GLU A 192 -3.80 7.65 -21.25
C GLU A 192 -4.64 8.79 -20.66
N ALA A 193 -4.46 10.02 -21.16
CA ALA A 193 -4.99 11.25 -20.56
C ALA A 193 -6.52 11.34 -20.51
N ASP A 194 -7.22 10.58 -21.36
CA ASP A 194 -8.69 10.62 -21.49
C ASP A 194 -9.40 9.63 -20.54
N GLN A 195 -8.66 8.89 -19.71
CA GLN A 195 -9.26 7.88 -18.83
C GLN A 195 -9.69 8.43 -17.47
N ASN A 196 -10.74 7.82 -16.92
CA ASN A 196 -11.21 8.11 -15.57
C ASN A 196 -10.13 7.68 -14.56
N VAL A 197 -9.48 8.66 -13.92
CA VAL A 197 -8.40 8.46 -12.94
C VAL A 197 -8.79 7.48 -11.82
N GLN A 198 -10.06 7.47 -11.40
CA GLN A 198 -10.57 6.55 -10.37
C GLN A 198 -10.51 5.08 -10.84
N VAL A 199 -10.87 4.83 -12.10
CA VAL A 199 -10.80 3.51 -12.71
C VAL A 199 -9.34 3.13 -12.94
N SER A 200 -8.53 4.05 -13.49
CA SER A 200 -7.11 3.81 -13.77
C SER A 200 -6.33 3.42 -12.52
N LYS A 201 -6.53 4.12 -11.39
CA LYS A 201 -5.79 3.82 -10.16
C LYS A 201 -6.12 2.45 -9.56
N LEU A 202 -7.39 2.05 -9.59
CA LEU A 202 -7.82 0.72 -9.12
C LEU A 202 -7.27 -0.37 -10.04
N LYS A 203 -7.36 -0.15 -11.35
CA LYS A 203 -6.90 -1.10 -12.35
C LYS A 203 -5.39 -1.29 -12.33
N CYS A 204 -4.62 -0.19 -12.24
CA CYS A 204 -3.18 -0.26 -12.03
C CYS A 204 -2.82 -1.04 -10.76
N ALA A 205 -3.51 -0.77 -9.64
CA ALA A 205 -3.28 -1.52 -8.40
C ALA A 205 -3.56 -3.02 -8.57
N GLY A 206 -4.65 -3.38 -9.25
CA GLY A 206 -4.99 -4.77 -9.56
C GLY A 206 -3.93 -5.47 -10.41
N LEU A 207 -3.43 -4.80 -11.45
CA LEU A 207 -2.35 -5.31 -12.32
C LEU A 207 -1.04 -5.53 -11.55
N VAL A 208 -0.66 -4.58 -10.70
CA VAL A 208 0.53 -4.69 -9.84
C VAL A 208 0.38 -5.88 -8.90
N LEU A 209 -0.72 -5.99 -8.16
CA LEU A 209 -0.96 -7.12 -7.24
C LEU A 209 -0.98 -8.46 -7.98
N LYS A 210 -1.59 -8.53 -9.16
CA LYS A 210 -1.59 -9.73 -10.01
C LYS A 210 -0.17 -10.16 -10.37
N SER A 211 0.65 -9.26 -10.91
CA SER A 211 2.03 -9.57 -11.31
C SER A 211 2.94 -9.93 -10.13
N MET A 212 2.63 -9.42 -8.93
CA MET A 212 3.34 -9.77 -7.70
C MET A 212 2.94 -11.14 -7.13
N GLY A 213 1.95 -11.82 -7.70
CA GLY A 213 1.48 -13.12 -7.19
C GLY A 213 0.61 -13.02 -5.95
N PHE A 214 -0.01 -11.86 -5.67
CA PHE A 214 -0.82 -11.61 -4.48
C PHE A 214 -1.89 -12.68 -4.21
N LEU A 215 -2.53 -13.20 -5.27
CA LEU A 215 -3.56 -14.23 -5.14
C LEU A 215 -3.03 -15.48 -4.41
N GLU A 216 -1.84 -15.94 -4.77
CA GLU A 216 -1.21 -17.14 -4.23
C GLU A 216 -0.48 -16.84 -2.92
N ASP A 217 0.33 -15.78 -2.90
CA ASP A 217 1.28 -15.51 -1.83
C ASP A 217 0.68 -14.77 -0.63
N GLY A 218 -0.38 -13.97 -0.85
CA GLY A 218 -0.97 -13.13 0.18
C GLY A 218 -0.11 -11.91 0.57
N LEU A 219 -0.31 -11.42 1.81
CA LEU A 219 0.35 -10.25 2.40
C LEU A 219 1.35 -10.63 3.49
#